data_AF-A0A9E2I901-F1
#
_entry.id   AF-A0A9E2I901-F1
#
_cell.length_a   1.000
_cell.length_b   1.000
_cell.length_c   1.000
_cell.angle_alpha   90.00
_cell.angle_beta   90.00
_cell.angle_gamma   90.00
#
_symmetry.space_group_name_H-M   'P 1'
#
loop_
_entity.id
_entity.type
_entity.pdbx_description
1 polymer ?
#
loop_
_entity_poly.entity_id
_entity_poly.type
_entity_poly.pdbx_seq_one_letter_code
_entity_poly.pdbx_strand_id
1 'polypeptide(L)'
;MSKKSKTYSHAYVVTVDMGYGHQRAAYPLKDIAIAPDCIPVDADHKIINANNYAGIPTLDRNRWEGGKTLYETVSRMKKLPLIGKPIFDFMDYLQRIEPFYPKRDLSKPSAQLKQIYRMIGRGWGRDLITKLNEEPLPFITTFFTPAFFAEEHGYKGDIYCLCTDTDVSRAWAPMEPKKSKINYFAPNLRVKERLMCYGVREKNIFVTGFPLPKENIGGKNLTTLRKSLGCRLAHLDPEGRYQKKYKHTLDYYLGRSFCHVKSKRPFTITFAVGGAGAQRSVGIQILDSLHEFIDSGKIRLNLVAGSRRDVFDYYEKEVDRLHFSKKHRGNVHIVYDEKKVDYFKKFNKILLDTDILWTKPSELSFYAGLGVPVIMAPTIGSQEEFNRAWLHAVGAGIEQEDPRYTHEWLFDWLSSGWLAQAAMEGFLDAPRNGAYHIEDIALRGRRSEIEASHLF
;
A
#
# COMPACT_ATOMS: atom_id res chain seq x y z
N MET A 1 -13.33 -31.99 -21.54
CA MET A 1 -12.16 -32.40 -20.74
C MET A 1 -11.87 -31.32 -19.70
N SER A 2 -12.13 -31.60 -18.42
CA SER A 2 -11.80 -30.68 -17.33
C SER A 2 -10.28 -30.50 -17.27
N LYS A 3 -9.77 -29.29 -17.52
CA LYS A 3 -8.35 -28.95 -17.26
C LYS A 3 -8.10 -29.28 -15.79
N LYS A 4 -7.33 -30.32 -15.48
CA LYS A 4 -6.79 -30.53 -14.13
C LYS A 4 -6.20 -29.20 -13.67
N SER A 5 -6.74 -28.62 -12.60
CA SER A 5 -6.23 -27.38 -12.03
C SER A 5 -4.75 -27.61 -11.68
N LYS A 6 -3.83 -26.95 -12.41
CA LYS A 6 -2.41 -27.01 -12.07
C LYS A 6 -2.27 -26.34 -10.71
N THR A 7 -1.78 -27.10 -9.73
CA THR A 7 -1.44 -26.57 -8.42
C THR A 7 0.04 -26.26 -8.42
N TYR A 8 0.41 -25.04 -8.05
CA TYR A 8 1.78 -24.57 -7.92
C TYR A 8 2.11 -24.38 -6.44
N SER A 9 3.39 -24.58 -6.08
CA SER A 9 3.90 -24.22 -4.76
C SER A 9 4.41 -22.78 -4.70
N HIS A 10 4.88 -22.25 -5.84
CA HIS A 10 5.50 -20.94 -5.95
C HIS A 10 5.05 -20.19 -7.20
N ALA A 11 5.32 -18.89 -7.24
CA ALA A 11 5.09 -17.99 -8.37
C ALA A 11 6.28 -17.05 -8.56
N TYR A 12 6.45 -16.53 -9.77
CA TYR A 12 7.31 -15.37 -9.98
C TYR A 12 6.57 -14.12 -9.51
N VAL A 13 6.96 -13.60 -8.35
CA VAL A 13 6.46 -12.32 -7.84
C VAL A 13 7.41 -11.22 -8.32
N VAL A 14 6.87 -10.30 -9.14
CA VAL A 14 7.63 -9.25 -9.82
C VAL A 14 7.16 -7.87 -9.37
N THR A 15 8.08 -6.99 -9.01
CA THR A 15 7.80 -5.61 -8.59
C THR A 15 8.68 -4.63 -9.35
N VAL A 16 8.57 -3.34 -9.04
CA VAL A 16 9.42 -2.27 -9.58
C VAL A 16 9.96 -1.37 -8.48
N ASP A 17 11.17 -0.84 -8.64
CA ASP A 17 11.68 0.25 -7.80
C ASP A 17 11.23 1.63 -8.33
N MET A 18 10.00 2.02 -7.95
CA MET A 18 9.41 3.32 -8.27
C MET A 18 8.70 3.91 -7.03
N GLY A 19 9.29 3.75 -5.84
CA GLY A 19 8.69 4.10 -4.55
C GLY A 19 8.36 2.86 -3.71
N TYR A 20 7.60 3.04 -2.63
CA TYR A 20 7.24 1.93 -1.71
C TYR A 20 6.00 1.16 -2.14
N GLY A 21 5.05 1.78 -2.85
CA GLY A 21 3.73 1.19 -3.12
C GLY A 21 3.78 -0.21 -3.74
N HIS A 22 4.47 -0.35 -4.87
CA HIS A 22 4.57 -1.63 -5.59
C HIS A 22 5.35 -2.70 -4.83
N GLN A 23 6.38 -2.32 -4.07
CA GLN A 23 7.18 -3.27 -3.30
C GLN A 23 6.46 -3.69 -2.02
N ARG A 24 5.74 -2.77 -1.38
CA ARG A 24 4.89 -3.03 -0.22
C ARG A 24 3.73 -3.96 -0.57
N ALA A 25 3.13 -3.81 -1.75
CA ALA A 25 2.12 -4.72 -2.25
C ALA A 25 2.67 -6.12 -2.56
N ALA A 26 3.93 -6.21 -3.02
CA ALA A 26 4.56 -7.50 -3.31
C ALA A 26 5.04 -8.23 -2.05
N TYR A 27 5.44 -7.48 -1.02
CA TYR A 27 6.09 -8.02 0.18
C TYR A 27 5.29 -9.11 0.93
N PRO A 28 3.95 -9.00 1.10
CA PRO A 28 3.16 -10.08 1.72
C PRO A 28 3.13 -11.39 0.93
N LEU A 29 3.53 -11.37 -0.34
CA LEU A 29 3.65 -12.54 -1.20
C LEU A 29 5.06 -13.17 -1.20
N LYS A 30 5.98 -12.66 -0.36
CA LYS A 30 7.38 -13.14 -0.30
C LYS A 30 7.51 -14.65 -0.08
N ASP A 31 6.59 -15.25 0.69
CA ASP A 31 6.65 -16.68 1.06
C ASP A 31 6.35 -17.62 -0.11
N ILE A 32 5.69 -17.11 -1.16
CA ILE A 32 5.39 -17.86 -2.39
C ILE A 32 6.30 -17.47 -3.55
N ALA A 33 7.14 -16.44 -3.37
CA ALA A 33 8.01 -15.95 -4.42
C ALA A 33 9.15 -16.95 -4.64
N ILE A 34 9.48 -17.18 -5.91
CA ILE A 34 10.71 -17.85 -6.33
C ILE A 34 11.38 -17.03 -7.44
N ALA A 35 12.67 -17.23 -7.65
CA ALA A 35 13.42 -16.64 -8.76
C ALA A 35 14.26 -17.74 -9.42
N PRO A 36 14.43 -17.72 -10.74
CA PRO A 36 15.30 -18.69 -11.42
C PRO A 36 16.76 -18.41 -11.08
N ASP A 37 17.62 -19.43 -11.16
CA ASP A 37 19.05 -19.30 -10.84
C ASP A 37 19.76 -18.23 -11.68
N CYS A 38 19.29 -18.01 -12.92
CA CYS A 38 19.81 -16.99 -13.83
C CYS A 38 19.46 -15.55 -13.44
N ILE A 39 18.57 -15.35 -12.46
CA ILE A 39 18.25 -14.06 -11.85
C ILE A 39 18.49 -14.18 -10.34
N PRO A 40 19.75 -14.06 -9.88
CA PRO A 40 20.03 -14.07 -8.46
C PRO A 40 19.35 -12.88 -7.78
N VAL A 41 18.72 -13.17 -6.64
CA VAL A 41 17.99 -12.25 -5.77
C VAL A 41 18.48 -12.44 -4.33
N ASP A 42 18.15 -11.50 -3.45
CA ASP A 42 18.55 -11.53 -2.04
C ASP A 42 18.18 -12.88 -1.37
N ALA A 43 18.94 -13.30 -0.37
CA ALA A 43 18.67 -14.51 0.39
C ALA A 43 17.35 -14.39 1.16
N ASP A 44 17.02 -13.17 1.61
CA ASP A 44 15.87 -12.88 2.48
C ASP A 44 14.51 -12.96 1.79
N HIS A 45 14.45 -12.78 0.47
CA HIS A 45 13.23 -13.00 -0.31
C HIS A 45 13.55 -13.25 -1.78
N LYS A 46 12.61 -13.89 -2.49
CA LYS A 46 12.78 -14.19 -3.92
C LYS A 46 11.94 -13.32 -4.86
N ILE A 47 11.43 -12.18 -4.39
CA ILE A 47 10.74 -11.19 -5.22
C ILE A 47 11.73 -10.56 -6.23
N ILE A 48 11.38 -10.60 -7.51
CA ILE A 48 12.17 -10.04 -8.61
C ILE A 48 11.77 -8.60 -8.84
N ASN A 49 12.74 -7.73 -9.11
CA ASN A 49 12.46 -6.35 -9.43
C ASN A 49 12.79 -6.06 -10.91
N ALA A 50 11.73 -5.82 -11.71
CA ALA A 50 11.80 -5.75 -13.16
C ALA A 50 12.66 -4.60 -13.70
N ASN A 51 12.95 -3.58 -12.89
CA ASN A 51 13.77 -2.44 -13.30
C ASN A 51 15.22 -2.46 -12.78
N ASN A 52 15.61 -3.45 -11.97
CA ASN A 52 16.97 -3.56 -11.44
C ASN A 52 17.48 -4.99 -11.17
N TYR A 53 16.84 -6.03 -11.71
CA TYR A 53 17.27 -7.41 -11.52
C TYR A 53 18.69 -7.70 -12.05
N ALA A 54 19.34 -8.70 -11.47
CA ALA A 54 20.68 -9.11 -11.87
C ALA A 54 20.71 -9.58 -13.33
N GLY A 55 21.64 -9.04 -14.11
CA GLY A 55 21.76 -9.34 -15.54
C GLY A 55 20.74 -8.64 -16.44
N ILE A 56 20.01 -7.62 -15.96
CA ILE A 56 19.16 -6.76 -16.81
C ILE A 56 19.98 -6.09 -17.92
N PRO A 57 19.52 -6.11 -19.20
CA PRO A 57 20.21 -5.39 -20.28
C PRO A 57 20.26 -3.88 -20.03
N THR A 58 21.40 -3.25 -20.34
CA THR A 58 21.61 -1.80 -20.16
C THR A 58 20.53 -0.97 -20.85
N LEU A 59 20.11 -1.36 -22.05
CA LEU A 59 19.06 -0.67 -22.79
C LEU A 59 17.72 -0.69 -22.04
N ASP A 60 17.38 -1.81 -21.40
CA ASP A 60 16.14 -1.96 -20.64
C ASP A 60 16.19 -1.17 -19.33
N ARG A 61 17.34 -1.19 -18.65
CA ARG A 61 17.60 -0.36 -17.47
C ARG A 61 17.46 1.13 -17.79
N ASN A 62 18.07 1.61 -18.87
CA ASN A 62 18.01 3.01 -19.27
C ASN A 62 16.58 3.46 -19.60
N ARG A 63 15.77 2.58 -20.22
CA ARG A 63 14.34 2.85 -20.50
C ARG A 63 13.54 3.02 -19.21
N TRP A 64 13.85 2.23 -18.17
CA TRP A 64 13.25 2.40 -16.84
C TRP A 64 13.71 3.68 -16.15
N GLU A 65 15.01 3.98 -16.18
CA GLU A 65 15.60 5.16 -15.55
C GLU A 65 15.05 6.46 -16.13
N GLY A 66 14.83 6.53 -17.45
CA GLY A 66 14.19 7.69 -18.08
C GLY A 66 12.80 8.00 -17.49
N GLY A 67 12.01 6.97 -17.17
CA GLY A 67 10.71 7.12 -16.50
C GLY A 67 10.82 7.44 -15.01
N LYS A 68 11.76 6.80 -14.30
CA LYS A 68 11.98 6.99 -12.86
C LYS A 68 12.49 8.40 -12.54
N THR A 69 13.48 8.88 -13.29
CA THR A 69 14.07 10.21 -13.12
C THR A 69 13.02 11.30 -13.34
N LEU A 70 12.14 11.14 -14.34
CA LEU A 70 11.03 12.06 -14.56
C LEU A 70 10.07 12.09 -13.36
N TYR A 71 9.67 10.91 -12.84
CA TYR A 71 8.77 10.81 -11.68
C TYR A 71 9.38 11.42 -10.40
N GLU A 72 10.62 11.08 -10.09
CA GLU A 72 11.31 11.56 -8.89
C GLU A 72 11.59 13.06 -8.94
N THR A 73 11.99 13.59 -10.11
CA THR A 73 12.26 15.02 -10.29
C THR A 73 11.00 15.83 -10.03
N VAL A 74 9.86 15.42 -10.60
CA VAL A 74 8.59 16.13 -10.41
C VAL A 74 8.06 15.99 -8.99
N SER A 75 8.18 14.81 -8.37
CA SER A 75 7.77 14.64 -6.99
C SER A 75 8.59 15.50 -6.01
N ARG A 76 9.87 15.77 -6.32
CA ARG A 76 10.72 16.67 -5.53
C ARG A 76 10.40 18.15 -5.80
N MET A 77 10.07 18.50 -7.06
CA MET A 77 9.74 19.87 -7.47
C MET A 77 8.41 20.39 -6.92
N LYS A 78 7.49 19.52 -6.45
CA LYS A 78 6.29 19.95 -5.69
C LYS A 78 6.60 20.80 -4.45
N LYS A 79 7.87 20.86 -4.00
CA LYS A 79 8.32 21.72 -2.89
C LYS A 79 8.66 23.16 -3.30
N LEU A 80 8.62 23.51 -4.60
CA LEU A 80 8.99 24.84 -5.10
C LEU A 80 7.78 25.50 -5.82
N PRO A 81 7.23 26.61 -5.30
CA PRO A 81 5.97 27.20 -5.79
C PRO A 81 6.05 27.88 -7.17
N LEU A 82 7.24 28.08 -7.74
CA LEU A 82 7.43 28.97 -8.91
C LEU A 82 8.08 28.32 -10.15
N ILE A 83 8.52 27.06 -10.09
CA ILE A 83 9.11 26.37 -11.26
C ILE A 83 8.51 24.97 -11.34
N GLY A 84 7.55 24.74 -12.24
CA GLY A 84 7.06 23.38 -12.47
C GLY A 84 5.67 23.20 -13.07
N LYS A 85 4.85 24.25 -13.26
CA LYS A 85 3.45 24.10 -13.71
C LYS A 85 3.28 23.24 -14.98
N PRO A 86 4.05 23.42 -16.07
CA PRO A 86 3.88 22.61 -17.28
C PRO A 86 4.28 21.13 -17.12
N ILE A 87 5.32 20.85 -16.32
CA ILE A 87 5.83 19.47 -16.11
C ILE A 87 4.92 18.74 -15.11
N PHE A 88 4.41 19.46 -14.11
CA PHE A 88 3.40 18.97 -13.18
C PHE A 88 2.09 18.64 -13.91
N ASP A 89 1.58 19.54 -14.75
CA ASP A 89 0.37 19.32 -15.54
C ASP A 89 0.54 18.11 -16.48
N PHE A 90 1.75 17.91 -17.02
CA PHE A 90 2.06 16.73 -17.85
C PHE A 90 2.05 15.43 -17.04
N MET A 91 2.63 15.40 -15.84
CA MET A 91 2.60 14.20 -15.00
C MET A 91 1.22 13.91 -14.41
N ASP A 92 0.49 14.95 -14.01
CA ASP A 92 -0.88 14.79 -13.57
C ASP A 92 -1.75 14.29 -14.72
N TYR A 93 -1.54 14.76 -15.95
CA TYR A 93 -2.18 14.21 -17.15
C TYR A 93 -1.86 12.73 -17.38
N LEU A 94 -0.60 12.28 -17.18
CA LEU A 94 -0.21 10.88 -17.32
C LEU A 94 -0.79 9.97 -16.22
N GLN A 95 -0.98 10.51 -15.02
CA GLN A 95 -1.56 9.79 -13.88
C GLN A 95 -3.08 9.96 -13.79
N ARG A 96 -3.66 10.85 -14.61
CA ARG A 96 -5.06 11.24 -14.55
C ARG A 96 -5.97 10.04 -14.69
N ILE A 97 -6.88 9.94 -13.73
CA ILE A 97 -8.00 9.02 -13.77
C ILE A 97 -9.21 9.84 -14.20
N GLU A 98 -9.78 9.48 -15.35
CA GLU A 98 -11.00 10.13 -15.85
C GLU A 98 -12.18 9.94 -14.88
N PRO A 99 -13.08 10.93 -14.74
CA PRO A 99 -14.27 10.79 -13.90
C PRO A 99 -15.03 9.51 -14.21
N PHE A 100 -15.38 8.79 -13.14
CA PHE A 100 -16.04 7.49 -13.26
C PHE A 100 -17.45 7.62 -13.85
N TYR A 101 -18.20 8.62 -13.37
CA TYR A 101 -19.55 8.90 -13.86
C TYR A 101 -19.57 10.06 -14.88
N PRO A 102 -20.50 10.05 -15.85
CA PRO A 102 -21.35 8.92 -16.20
C PRO A 102 -20.53 7.71 -16.70
N LYS A 103 -20.99 6.50 -16.36
CA LYS A 103 -20.37 5.25 -16.82
C LYS A 103 -20.39 5.24 -18.34
N ARG A 104 -19.23 5.06 -18.97
CA ARG A 104 -19.05 5.08 -20.42
C ARG A 104 -17.88 4.19 -20.83
N ASP A 105 -17.79 3.89 -22.12
CA ASP A 105 -16.62 3.20 -22.68
C ASP A 105 -15.40 4.13 -22.60
N LEU A 106 -14.38 3.70 -21.85
CA LEU A 106 -13.08 4.37 -21.70
C LEU A 106 -11.95 3.51 -22.26
N SER A 107 -12.24 2.52 -23.09
CA SER A 107 -11.27 1.54 -23.61
C SER A 107 -10.25 2.12 -24.58
N LYS A 108 -10.45 3.33 -25.11
CA LYS A 108 -9.50 3.97 -26.04
C LYS A 108 -8.13 4.16 -25.36
N PRO A 109 -7.03 3.68 -25.97
CA PRO A 109 -5.70 3.75 -25.36
C PRO A 109 -5.17 5.19 -25.34
N SER A 110 -4.50 5.55 -24.23
CA SER A 110 -3.82 6.83 -24.09
C SER A 110 -2.55 6.90 -24.95
N ALA A 111 -2.04 8.11 -25.20
CA ALA A 111 -0.77 8.29 -25.91
C ALA A 111 0.41 7.62 -25.17
N GLN A 112 0.41 7.70 -23.84
CA GLN A 112 1.36 7.01 -22.96
C GLN A 112 1.35 5.51 -23.20
N LEU A 113 0.18 4.88 -23.22
CA LEU A 113 0.05 3.45 -23.45
C LEU A 113 0.56 3.04 -24.83
N LYS A 114 0.26 3.84 -25.87
CA LYS A 114 0.82 3.63 -27.21
C LYS A 114 2.33 3.69 -27.25
N GLN A 115 2.93 4.63 -26.52
CA GLN A 115 4.39 4.73 -26.42
C GLN A 115 4.99 3.52 -25.71
N ILE A 116 4.41 3.07 -24.60
CA ILE A 116 4.85 1.88 -23.86
C ILE A 116 4.86 0.66 -24.79
N TYR A 117 3.76 0.37 -25.49
CA TYR A 117 3.68 -0.78 -26.40
C TYR A 117 4.66 -0.70 -27.57
N ARG A 118 4.94 0.51 -28.12
CA ARG A 118 6.00 0.67 -29.12
C ARG A 118 7.38 0.30 -28.58
N MET A 119 7.69 0.65 -27.33
CA MET A 119 8.96 0.29 -26.69
C MET A 119 9.05 -1.21 -26.40
N ILE A 120 7.93 -1.82 -25.97
CA ILE A 120 7.83 -3.28 -25.78
C ILE A 120 8.06 -4.01 -27.10
N GLY A 121 7.41 -3.58 -28.20
CA GLY A 121 7.63 -4.13 -29.54
C GLY A 121 9.08 -4.01 -30.02
N ARG A 122 9.83 -3.00 -29.55
CA ARG A 122 11.29 -2.84 -29.77
C ARG A 122 12.16 -3.62 -28.77
N GLY A 123 11.60 -4.61 -28.09
CA GLY A 123 12.31 -5.56 -27.24
C GLY A 123 12.40 -5.18 -25.76
N TRP A 124 11.78 -4.09 -25.29
CA TRP A 124 11.81 -3.74 -23.87
C TRP A 124 11.13 -4.82 -23.02
N GLY A 125 11.84 -5.36 -22.03
CA GLY A 125 11.35 -6.42 -21.15
C GLY A 125 11.51 -7.83 -21.70
N ARG A 126 12.04 -8.00 -22.93
CA ARG A 126 12.18 -9.33 -23.56
C ARG A 126 13.10 -10.25 -22.76
N ASP A 127 14.22 -9.74 -22.28
CA ASP A 127 15.20 -10.53 -21.50
C ASP A 127 14.57 -11.16 -20.26
N LEU A 128 13.84 -10.35 -19.47
CA LEU A 128 13.13 -10.81 -18.29
C LEU A 128 12.18 -11.97 -18.63
N ILE A 129 11.35 -11.80 -19.65
CA ILE A 129 10.34 -12.80 -20.01
C ILE A 129 10.98 -14.06 -20.60
N THR A 130 12.07 -13.94 -21.36
CA THR A 130 12.82 -15.10 -21.86
C THR A 130 13.36 -15.94 -20.71
N LYS A 131 14.02 -15.32 -19.72
CA LYS A 131 14.55 -16.01 -18.53
C LYS A 131 13.46 -16.70 -17.73
N LEU A 132 12.34 -16.02 -17.47
CA LEU A 132 11.23 -16.61 -16.73
C LEU A 132 10.49 -17.73 -17.52
N ASN A 133 10.62 -17.76 -18.84
CA ASN A 133 10.03 -18.79 -19.71
C ASN A 133 10.82 -20.10 -19.77
N GLU A 134 12.03 -20.15 -19.20
CA GLU A 134 12.81 -21.38 -19.04
C GLU A 134 12.03 -22.38 -18.15
N GLU A 135 11.46 -21.89 -17.05
CA GLU A 135 10.57 -22.65 -16.17
C GLU A 135 9.30 -21.84 -15.84
N PRO A 136 8.25 -21.92 -16.67
CA PRO A 136 7.09 -21.04 -16.55
C PRO A 136 6.20 -21.40 -15.36
N LEU A 137 6.10 -20.46 -14.41
CA LEU A 137 5.22 -20.48 -13.24
C LEU A 137 4.10 -19.44 -13.36
N PRO A 138 3.12 -19.34 -12.44
CA PRO A 138 2.28 -18.16 -12.34
C PRO A 138 3.14 -16.90 -12.20
N PHE A 139 2.88 -15.89 -13.02
CA PHE A 139 3.56 -14.60 -12.99
C PHE A 139 2.65 -13.57 -12.32
N ILE A 140 3.07 -13.03 -11.18
CA ILE A 140 2.32 -12.02 -10.42
C ILE A 140 3.14 -10.75 -10.38
N THR A 141 2.63 -9.67 -10.96
CA THR A 141 3.29 -8.35 -10.90
C THR A 141 2.45 -7.32 -10.17
N THR A 142 3.10 -6.41 -9.45
CA THR A 142 2.44 -5.25 -8.80
C THR A 142 2.47 -3.97 -9.63
N PHE A 143 2.94 -4.07 -10.87
CA PHE A 143 2.95 -2.97 -11.83
C PHE A 143 2.54 -3.47 -13.23
N PHE A 144 1.81 -2.65 -13.97
CA PHE A 144 1.20 -3.05 -15.24
C PHE A 144 2.22 -3.29 -16.37
N THR A 145 3.33 -2.55 -16.40
CA THR A 145 4.32 -2.68 -17.48
C THR A 145 4.94 -4.09 -17.55
N PRO A 146 5.37 -4.73 -16.45
CA PRO A 146 5.79 -6.14 -16.49
C PRO A 146 4.69 -7.12 -16.95
N ALA A 147 3.40 -6.85 -16.68
CA ALA A 147 2.31 -7.69 -17.20
C ALA A 147 2.22 -7.58 -18.72
N PHE A 148 2.41 -6.37 -19.26
CA PHE A 148 2.46 -6.14 -20.70
C PHE A 148 3.70 -6.77 -21.33
N PHE A 149 4.86 -6.76 -20.66
CA PHE A 149 6.03 -7.52 -21.11
C PHE A 149 5.68 -9.01 -21.25
N ALA A 150 5.08 -9.59 -20.22
CA ALA A 150 4.72 -11.00 -20.19
C ALA A 150 3.72 -11.35 -21.30
N GLU A 151 2.74 -10.50 -21.57
CA GLU A 151 1.77 -10.73 -22.65
C GLU A 151 2.42 -10.63 -24.03
N GLU A 152 3.12 -9.54 -24.32
CA GLU A 152 3.65 -9.23 -25.66
C GLU A 152 4.87 -10.08 -26.04
N HIS A 153 5.70 -10.49 -25.07
CA HIS A 153 6.84 -11.38 -25.31
C HIS A 153 6.49 -12.87 -25.10
N GLY A 154 5.21 -13.22 -25.04
CA GLY A 154 4.77 -14.60 -25.11
C GLY A 154 5.10 -15.45 -23.88
N TYR A 155 4.91 -14.90 -22.67
CA TYR A 155 5.04 -15.67 -21.43
C TYR A 155 4.11 -16.90 -21.44
N LYS A 156 4.63 -18.08 -21.11
CA LYS A 156 3.94 -19.37 -21.24
C LYS A 156 2.99 -19.68 -20.08
N GLY A 157 3.20 -19.07 -18.91
CA GLY A 157 2.35 -19.21 -17.73
C GLY A 157 1.18 -18.22 -17.68
N ASP A 158 0.39 -18.30 -16.61
CA ASP A 158 -0.68 -17.34 -16.32
C ASP A 158 -0.08 -16.01 -15.85
N ILE A 159 -0.68 -14.90 -16.30
CA ILE A 159 -0.23 -13.54 -16.00
C ILE A 159 -1.25 -12.86 -15.09
N TYR A 160 -0.78 -12.36 -13.95
CA TYR A 160 -1.58 -11.64 -12.98
C TYR A 160 -0.98 -10.25 -12.69
N CYS A 161 -1.81 -9.22 -12.76
CA CYS A 161 -1.46 -7.84 -12.46
C CYS A 161 -2.24 -7.36 -11.24
N LEU A 162 -1.54 -7.06 -10.13
CA LEU A 162 -2.12 -6.50 -8.93
C LEU A 162 -2.15 -4.97 -9.03
N CYS A 163 -3.37 -4.41 -8.97
CA CYS A 163 -3.59 -2.97 -8.85
C CYS A 163 -3.31 -2.52 -7.41
N THR A 164 -2.60 -1.39 -7.25
CA THR A 164 -2.03 -0.95 -5.96
C THR A 164 -2.67 0.31 -5.39
N ASP A 165 -3.73 0.82 -6.02
CA ASP A 165 -4.44 2.05 -5.65
C ASP A 165 -5.96 1.81 -5.66
N THR A 166 -6.74 2.66 -4.98
CA THR A 166 -8.19 2.47 -4.85
C THR A 166 -8.97 2.80 -6.13
N ASP A 167 -8.32 3.41 -7.11
CA ASP A 167 -8.75 3.54 -8.50
C ASP A 167 -7.52 3.51 -9.42
N VAL A 168 -7.70 3.21 -10.70
CA VAL A 168 -6.60 3.06 -11.66
C VAL A 168 -6.83 3.82 -12.95
N SER A 169 -5.75 4.37 -13.52
CA SER A 169 -5.81 5.07 -14.81
C SER A 169 -5.89 4.11 -15.99
N ARG A 170 -6.23 4.63 -17.17
CA ARG A 170 -6.33 3.85 -18.40
C ARG A 170 -5.02 3.10 -18.74
N ALA A 171 -3.87 3.58 -18.27
CA ALA A 171 -2.57 2.95 -18.52
C ALA A 171 -2.46 1.54 -17.91
N TRP A 172 -3.26 1.22 -16.89
CA TRP A 172 -3.25 -0.10 -16.24
C TRP A 172 -3.92 -1.20 -17.07
N ALA A 173 -4.77 -0.84 -18.03
CA ALA A 173 -5.38 -1.78 -18.96
C ALA A 173 -4.52 -1.89 -20.25
N PRO A 174 -4.45 -3.07 -20.88
CA PRO A 174 -3.61 -3.30 -22.06
C PRO A 174 -4.12 -2.53 -23.29
N MET A 175 -3.34 -2.57 -24.38
CA MET A 175 -3.70 -1.92 -25.64
C MET A 175 -5.00 -2.48 -26.23
N GLU A 176 -5.15 -3.81 -26.22
CA GLU A 176 -6.34 -4.53 -26.70
C GLU A 176 -7.01 -5.36 -25.59
N PRO A 177 -7.72 -4.70 -24.65
CA PRO A 177 -8.17 -5.31 -23.40
C PRO A 177 -9.22 -6.42 -23.56
N LYS A 178 -10.00 -6.39 -24.66
CA LYS A 178 -10.95 -7.46 -24.98
C LYS A 178 -10.27 -8.77 -25.40
N LYS A 179 -9.02 -8.70 -25.91
CA LYS A 179 -8.25 -9.86 -26.37
C LYS A 179 -7.25 -10.35 -25.33
N SER A 180 -6.76 -9.46 -24.47
CA SER A 180 -5.73 -9.72 -23.47
C SER A 180 -6.03 -10.91 -22.56
N LYS A 181 -5.01 -11.72 -22.28
CA LYS A 181 -5.02 -12.86 -21.34
C LYS A 181 -4.61 -12.46 -19.92
N ILE A 182 -4.24 -11.20 -19.68
CA ILE A 182 -3.86 -10.71 -18.36
C ILE A 182 -5.07 -10.82 -17.42
N ASN A 183 -4.81 -11.41 -16.25
CA ASN A 183 -5.71 -11.42 -15.12
C ASN A 183 -5.36 -10.27 -14.16
N TYR A 184 -6.35 -9.73 -13.47
CA TYR A 184 -6.19 -8.60 -12.56
C TYR A 184 -6.60 -8.98 -11.15
N PHE A 185 -5.78 -8.59 -10.19
CA PHE A 185 -6.15 -8.55 -8.77
C PHE A 185 -6.54 -7.10 -8.45
N ALA A 186 -7.84 -6.88 -8.27
CA ALA A 186 -8.40 -5.57 -7.92
C ALA A 186 -8.48 -5.43 -6.39
N PRO A 187 -8.02 -4.30 -5.82
CA PRO A 187 -8.05 -4.10 -4.38
C PRO A 187 -9.46 -3.77 -3.84
N ASN A 188 -10.40 -3.40 -4.70
CA ASN A 188 -11.79 -3.12 -4.35
C ASN A 188 -12.72 -3.27 -5.57
N LEU A 189 -14.01 -3.11 -5.35
CA LEU A 189 -15.02 -3.19 -6.42
C LEU A 189 -14.90 -2.03 -7.42
N ARG A 190 -14.54 -0.82 -6.96
CA ARG A 190 -14.33 0.35 -7.82
C ARG A 190 -13.30 0.07 -8.93
N VAL A 191 -12.17 -0.53 -8.59
CA VAL A 191 -11.12 -0.88 -9.56
C VAL A 191 -11.61 -1.96 -10.54
N LYS A 192 -12.40 -2.94 -10.08
CA LYS A 192 -13.01 -3.93 -10.99
C LYS A 192 -13.88 -3.24 -12.03
N GLU A 193 -14.81 -2.39 -11.59
CA GLU A 193 -15.68 -1.66 -12.52
C GLU A 193 -14.88 -0.74 -13.45
N ARG A 194 -13.82 -0.10 -12.93
CA ARG A 194 -12.93 0.76 -13.71
C ARG A 194 -12.23 0.00 -14.84
N LEU A 195 -11.66 -1.16 -14.53
CA LEU A 195 -11.02 -2.03 -15.52
C LEU A 195 -12.03 -2.49 -16.59
N MET A 196 -13.28 -2.77 -16.20
CA MET A 196 -14.35 -3.08 -17.15
C MET A 196 -14.69 -1.90 -18.07
N CYS A 197 -14.73 -0.66 -17.55
CA CYS A 197 -14.86 0.55 -18.38
C CYS A 197 -13.71 0.70 -19.38
N TYR A 198 -12.51 0.21 -19.04
CA TYR A 198 -11.38 0.15 -19.96
C TYR A 198 -11.43 -1.04 -20.93
N GLY A 199 -12.45 -1.88 -20.86
CA GLY A 199 -12.67 -3.01 -21.77
C GLY A 199 -12.01 -4.32 -21.34
N VAL A 200 -11.45 -4.39 -20.12
CA VAL A 200 -10.94 -5.64 -19.55
C VAL A 200 -12.12 -6.57 -19.30
N ARG A 201 -11.99 -7.84 -19.69
CA ARG A 201 -13.07 -8.83 -19.54
C ARG A 201 -13.31 -9.12 -18.07
N GLU A 202 -14.57 -9.11 -17.65
CA GLU A 202 -14.93 -9.37 -16.24
C GLU A 202 -14.35 -10.68 -15.70
N LYS A 203 -14.38 -11.76 -16.49
CA LYS A 203 -13.82 -13.07 -16.12
C LYS A 203 -12.32 -13.06 -15.80
N ASN A 204 -11.60 -12.00 -16.20
CA ASN A 204 -10.17 -11.82 -15.94
C ASN A 204 -9.92 -10.91 -14.72
N ILE A 205 -10.95 -10.47 -13.99
CA ILE A 205 -10.79 -9.57 -12.85
C ILE A 205 -11.27 -10.26 -11.58
N PHE A 206 -10.38 -10.36 -10.60
CA PHE A 206 -10.66 -10.93 -9.29
C PHE A 206 -10.56 -9.83 -8.25
N VAL A 207 -11.60 -9.63 -7.46
CA VAL A 207 -11.59 -8.63 -6.37
C VAL A 207 -10.98 -9.28 -5.14
N THR A 208 -9.68 -9.12 -4.97
CA THR A 208 -8.93 -9.80 -3.91
C THR A 208 -8.78 -8.94 -2.66
N GLY A 209 -8.85 -7.62 -2.78
CA GLY A 209 -8.34 -6.74 -1.73
C GLY A 209 -6.83 -6.47 -1.93
N PHE A 210 -6.35 -5.40 -1.31
CA PHE A 210 -4.91 -5.14 -1.23
C PHE A 210 -4.23 -6.19 -0.35
N PRO A 211 -3.05 -6.73 -0.71
CA PRO A 211 -2.35 -7.69 0.13
C PRO A 211 -1.79 -6.97 1.36
N LEU A 212 -2.37 -7.25 2.52
CA LEU A 212 -1.85 -6.82 3.82
C LEU A 212 -0.86 -7.86 4.38
N PRO A 213 0.06 -7.47 5.27
CA PRO A 213 1.04 -8.39 5.84
C PRO A 213 0.37 -9.52 6.63
N LYS A 214 0.67 -10.77 6.29
CA LYS A 214 0.09 -11.95 6.93
C LYS A 214 0.43 -12.01 8.42
N GLU A 215 1.61 -11.54 8.79
CA GLU A 215 2.07 -11.44 10.18
C GLU A 215 1.20 -10.49 11.03
N ASN A 216 0.60 -9.46 10.43
CA ASN A 216 -0.32 -8.55 11.12
C ASN A 216 -1.74 -9.12 11.20
N ILE A 217 -2.10 -10.03 10.29
CA ILE A 217 -3.42 -10.67 10.27
C ILE A 217 -3.48 -11.84 11.28
N GLY A 218 -2.51 -12.75 11.22
CA GLY A 218 -2.49 -13.96 12.05
C GLY A 218 -3.33 -15.12 11.49
N GLY A 219 -3.36 -15.28 10.16
CA GLY A 219 -4.06 -16.38 9.49
C GLY A 219 -5.58 -16.24 9.46
N LYS A 220 -6.27 -17.33 9.07
CA LYS A 220 -7.73 -17.34 8.86
C LYS A 220 -8.56 -16.93 10.09
N ASN A 221 -8.05 -17.18 11.28
CA ASN A 221 -8.74 -16.85 12.54
C ASN A 221 -8.49 -15.40 13.02
N LEU A 222 -7.68 -14.63 12.27
CA LEU A 222 -7.35 -13.24 12.55
C LEU A 222 -6.75 -13.03 13.96
N THR A 223 -6.02 -14.00 14.51
CA THR A 223 -5.65 -14.00 15.93
C THR A 223 -4.76 -12.82 16.30
N THR A 224 -3.81 -12.47 15.43
CA THR A 224 -2.92 -11.32 15.64
C THR A 224 -3.66 -10.00 15.48
N LEU A 225 -4.51 -9.91 14.45
CA LEU A 225 -5.29 -8.72 14.19
C LEU A 225 -6.29 -8.44 15.31
N ARG A 226 -7.07 -9.44 15.75
CA ARG A 226 -8.03 -9.29 16.86
C ARG A 226 -7.34 -8.88 18.16
N LYS A 227 -6.16 -9.45 18.45
CA LYS A 227 -5.37 -9.05 19.61
C LYS A 227 -4.89 -7.60 19.53
N SER A 228 -4.29 -7.21 18.41
CA SER A 228 -3.77 -5.84 18.24
C SER A 228 -4.91 -4.80 18.24
N LEU A 229 -6.03 -5.10 17.58
CA LEU A 229 -7.23 -4.26 17.59
C LEU A 229 -7.84 -4.13 18.99
N GLY A 230 -7.96 -5.23 19.76
CA GLY A 230 -8.43 -5.18 21.14
C GLY A 230 -7.58 -4.28 22.03
N CYS A 231 -6.25 -4.41 21.96
CA CYS A 231 -5.32 -3.51 22.65
C CYS A 231 -5.50 -2.04 22.21
N ARG A 232 -5.72 -1.82 20.92
CA ARG A 232 -5.84 -0.49 20.32
C ARG A 232 -7.12 0.21 20.74
N LEU A 233 -8.25 -0.49 20.75
CA LEU A 233 -9.54 0.06 21.20
C LEU A 233 -9.47 0.56 22.65
N ALA A 234 -8.70 -0.12 23.50
CA ALA A 234 -8.49 0.34 24.88
C ALA A 234 -7.78 1.71 24.97
N HIS A 235 -7.01 2.10 23.96
CA HIS A 235 -6.44 3.44 23.89
C HIS A 235 -7.29 4.44 23.09
N LEU A 236 -7.96 3.98 22.03
CA LEU A 236 -8.74 4.85 21.14
C LEU A 236 -10.10 5.27 21.72
N ASP A 237 -10.55 4.61 22.78
CA ASP A 237 -11.78 4.93 23.51
C ASP A 237 -11.52 4.89 25.03
N PRO A 238 -10.71 5.82 25.55
CA PRO A 238 -10.32 5.84 26.97
C PRO A 238 -11.52 6.03 27.91
N GLU A 239 -12.55 6.75 27.45
CA GLU A 239 -13.81 6.98 28.18
C GLU A 239 -14.84 5.85 28.00
N GLY A 240 -14.53 4.83 27.18
CA GLY A 240 -15.38 3.66 26.95
C GLY A 240 -16.72 3.97 26.26
N ARG A 241 -16.86 5.12 25.59
CA ARG A 241 -18.12 5.57 24.98
C ARG A 241 -18.50 4.69 23.81
N TYR A 242 -17.56 4.44 22.90
CA TYR A 242 -17.78 3.57 21.74
C TYR A 242 -18.00 2.13 22.18
N GLN A 243 -17.12 1.61 23.05
CA GLN A 243 -17.18 0.23 23.53
C GLN A 243 -18.47 -0.08 24.28
N LYS A 244 -18.99 0.86 25.09
CA LYS A 244 -20.28 0.73 25.76
C LYS A 244 -21.43 0.72 24.75
N LYS A 245 -21.41 1.65 23.78
CA LYS A 245 -22.47 1.79 22.77
C LYS A 245 -22.56 0.58 21.84
N TYR A 246 -21.43 0.02 21.43
CA TYR A 246 -21.32 -1.05 20.43
C TYR A 246 -20.85 -2.39 21.00
N LYS A 247 -21.08 -2.64 22.30
CA LYS A 247 -20.64 -3.85 23.00
C LYS A 247 -20.98 -5.15 22.28
N HIS A 248 -22.22 -5.28 21.79
CA HIS A 248 -22.67 -6.48 21.08
C HIS A 248 -21.91 -6.71 19.76
N THR A 249 -21.67 -5.64 19.00
CA THR A 249 -20.89 -5.69 17.75
C THR A 249 -19.45 -6.13 18.03
N LEU A 250 -18.83 -5.57 19.06
CA LEU A 250 -17.47 -5.94 19.48
C LEU A 250 -17.40 -7.42 19.89
N ASP A 251 -18.30 -7.87 20.77
CA ASP A 251 -18.35 -9.26 21.21
C ASP A 251 -18.48 -10.25 20.05
N TYR A 252 -19.27 -9.90 19.03
CA TYR A 252 -19.52 -10.76 17.86
C TYR A 252 -18.32 -10.80 16.89
N TYR A 253 -17.82 -9.64 16.47
CA TYR A 253 -16.79 -9.57 15.42
C TYR A 253 -15.36 -9.70 15.95
N LEU A 254 -15.07 -9.02 17.06
CA LEU A 254 -13.74 -9.01 17.68
C LEU A 254 -13.55 -10.25 18.58
N GLY A 255 -14.61 -10.65 19.29
CA GLY A 255 -14.61 -11.76 20.23
C GLY A 255 -14.39 -11.29 21.68
N ARG A 256 -15.16 -11.85 22.62
CA ARG A 256 -15.16 -11.45 24.04
C ARG A 256 -13.77 -11.43 24.70
N SER A 257 -12.91 -12.39 24.36
CA SER A 257 -11.55 -12.49 24.89
C SER A 257 -10.66 -11.30 24.53
N PHE A 258 -11.00 -10.57 23.46
CA PHE A 258 -10.22 -9.44 22.95
C PHE A 258 -10.80 -8.07 23.33
N CYS A 259 -12.02 -8.02 23.88
CA CYS A 259 -12.69 -6.77 24.27
C CYS A 259 -12.25 -6.21 25.63
N HIS A 260 -11.50 -6.97 26.42
CA HIS A 260 -11.06 -6.59 27.78
C HIS A 260 -9.54 -6.52 27.93
N VAL A 261 -8.83 -6.31 26.81
CA VAL A 261 -7.37 -6.27 26.83
C VAL A 261 -6.91 -4.92 27.37
N LYS A 262 -6.34 -4.92 28.57
CA LYS A 262 -5.61 -3.75 29.09
C LYS A 262 -4.23 -3.70 28.44
N SER A 263 -3.94 -2.62 27.73
CA SER A 263 -2.60 -2.33 27.27
C SER A 263 -1.77 -1.72 28.39
N LYS A 264 -0.51 -2.18 28.52
CA LYS A 264 0.50 -1.62 29.43
C LYS A 264 1.49 -0.70 28.71
N ARG A 265 1.37 -0.55 27.38
CA ARG A 265 2.24 0.32 26.59
C ARG A 265 1.62 1.72 26.46
N PRO A 266 2.43 2.76 26.17
CA PRO A 266 1.93 4.08 25.82
C PRO A 266 1.01 4.04 24.58
N PHE A 267 0.20 5.09 24.44
CA PHE A 267 -0.54 5.35 23.21
C PHE A 267 0.43 5.63 22.06
N THR A 268 0.33 4.91 20.95
CA THR A 268 1.34 4.93 19.89
C THR A 268 0.79 5.55 18.62
N ILE A 269 1.40 6.66 18.20
CA ILE A 269 1.15 7.30 16.91
C ILE A 269 2.30 6.95 15.97
N THR A 270 1.98 6.57 14.74
CA THR A 270 2.99 6.33 13.70
C THR A 270 2.77 7.28 12.55
N PHE A 271 3.68 8.25 12.39
CA PHE A 271 3.67 9.18 11.27
C PHE A 271 4.56 8.63 10.16
N ALA A 272 3.96 8.32 9.01
CA ALA A 272 4.66 7.71 7.89
C ALA A 272 4.81 8.65 6.69
N VAL A 273 6.07 8.91 6.32
CA VAL A 273 6.43 9.67 5.14
C VAL A 273 6.43 8.78 3.91
N GLY A 274 5.86 9.26 2.80
CA GLY A 274 5.90 8.52 1.53
C GLY A 274 7.32 8.41 0.95
N GLY A 275 7.53 7.53 -0.03
CA GLY A 275 8.85 7.26 -0.62
C GLY A 275 9.59 8.45 -1.25
N ALA A 276 8.88 9.56 -1.50
CA ALA A 276 9.45 10.82 -1.98
C ALA A 276 9.99 11.74 -0.86
N GLY A 277 9.80 11.42 0.42
CA GLY A 277 10.24 12.28 1.53
C GLY A 277 9.44 13.59 1.68
N ALA A 278 8.22 13.63 1.13
CA ALA A 278 7.36 14.80 1.19
C ALA A 278 6.62 14.88 2.54
N GLN A 279 6.30 16.09 3.01
CA GLN A 279 5.60 16.34 4.28
C GLN A 279 6.33 15.88 5.56
N ARG A 280 7.64 15.57 5.49
CA ARG A 280 8.45 15.20 6.67
C ARG A 280 8.34 16.21 7.83
N SER A 281 8.14 17.50 7.54
CA SER A 281 7.96 18.55 8.54
C SER A 281 6.69 18.42 9.39
N VAL A 282 5.63 17.77 8.88
CA VAL A 282 4.41 17.51 9.65
C VAL A 282 4.73 16.61 10.85
N GLY A 283 5.58 15.59 10.66
CA GLY A 283 6.06 14.74 11.76
C GLY A 283 6.74 15.53 12.88
N ILE A 284 7.44 16.62 12.55
CA ILE A 284 8.07 17.50 13.54
C ILE A 284 7.04 18.39 14.26
N GLN A 285 6.02 18.87 13.55
CA GLN A 285 4.93 19.63 14.18
C GLN A 285 4.15 18.75 15.17
N ILE A 286 3.91 17.47 14.84
CA ILE A 286 3.28 16.50 15.74
C ILE A 286 4.16 16.28 16.97
N LEU A 287 5.46 16.05 16.76
CA LEU A 287 6.43 15.86 17.82
C LEU A 287 6.44 17.05 18.80
N ASP A 288 6.52 18.27 18.26
CA ASP A 288 6.55 19.52 19.04
C ASP A 288 5.21 19.74 19.78
N SER A 289 4.08 19.51 19.10
CA SER A 289 2.75 19.67 19.71
C SER A 289 2.53 18.69 20.88
N LEU A 290 2.97 17.43 20.74
CA LEU A 290 2.72 16.37 21.74
C LEU A 290 3.86 16.18 22.77
N HIS A 291 4.82 17.10 22.82
CA HIS A 291 6.06 16.92 23.57
C HIS A 291 5.88 16.56 25.05
N GLU A 292 4.97 17.24 25.76
CA GLU A 292 4.71 16.98 27.19
C GLU A 292 4.14 15.57 27.44
N PHE A 293 3.30 15.08 26.52
CA PHE A 293 2.72 13.74 26.58
C PHE A 293 3.75 12.65 26.25
N ILE A 294 4.69 12.96 25.36
CA ILE A 294 5.80 12.08 25.00
C ILE A 294 6.81 11.98 26.17
N ASP A 295 7.19 13.12 26.76
CA ASP A 295 8.14 13.20 27.87
C ASP A 295 7.61 12.53 29.15
N SER A 296 6.29 12.64 29.40
CA SER A 296 5.62 11.94 30.50
C SER A 296 5.42 10.44 30.25
N GLY A 297 5.70 9.95 29.04
CA GLY A 297 5.53 8.55 28.66
C GLY A 297 4.09 8.10 28.41
N LYS A 298 3.17 9.06 28.22
CA LYS A 298 1.79 8.77 27.82
C LYS A 298 1.68 8.44 26.34
N ILE A 299 2.52 9.06 25.50
CA ILE A 299 2.55 8.86 24.05
C ILE A 299 3.91 8.34 23.60
N ARG A 300 3.87 7.39 22.66
CA ARG A 300 5.00 7.00 21.80
C ARG A 300 4.76 7.51 20.39
N LEU A 301 5.77 8.16 19.80
CA LEU A 301 5.73 8.65 18.42
C LEU A 301 6.77 7.91 17.57
N ASN A 302 6.30 7.19 16.56
CA ASN A 302 7.15 6.59 15.53
C ASN A 302 7.19 7.52 14.30
N LEU A 303 8.37 8.05 13.98
CA LEU A 303 8.64 8.85 12.78
C LEU A 303 9.23 7.93 11.70
N VAL A 304 8.46 7.59 10.67
CA VAL A 304 8.91 6.62 9.66
C VAL A 304 9.63 7.32 8.51
N ALA A 305 10.94 7.13 8.43
CA ALA A 305 11.79 7.57 7.33
C ALA A 305 11.88 6.54 6.19
N GLY A 306 11.46 5.30 6.44
CA GLY A 306 11.50 4.24 5.45
C GLY A 306 12.93 3.80 5.13
N SER A 307 13.29 3.88 3.85
CA SER A 307 14.65 3.62 3.35
C SER A 307 15.37 4.89 2.89
N ARG A 308 14.90 6.06 3.29
CA ARG A 308 15.45 7.36 2.89
C ARG A 308 16.37 7.90 3.98
N ARG A 309 17.69 7.80 3.75
CA ARG A 309 18.71 8.32 4.69
C ARG A 309 18.54 9.82 4.94
N ASP A 310 18.22 10.61 3.90
CA ASP A 310 18.00 12.05 4.01
C ASP A 310 16.77 12.44 4.86
N VAL A 311 15.77 11.57 4.98
CA VAL A 311 14.63 11.78 5.88
C VAL A 311 14.99 11.37 7.30
N PHE A 312 15.74 10.28 7.45
CA PHE A 312 16.27 9.84 8.74
C PHE A 312 17.18 10.91 9.36
N ASP A 313 18.15 11.43 8.62
CA ASP A 313 19.05 12.50 9.06
C ASP A 313 18.30 13.76 9.47
N TYR A 314 17.27 14.11 8.70
CA TYR A 314 16.40 15.24 9.02
C TYR A 314 15.69 15.03 10.35
N TYR A 315 15.15 13.83 10.60
CA TYR A 315 14.49 13.52 11.86
C TYR A 315 15.45 13.46 13.04
N GLU A 316 16.64 12.87 12.90
CA GLU A 316 17.64 12.88 13.97
C GLU A 316 17.99 14.32 14.37
N LYS A 317 18.29 15.17 13.38
CA LYS A 317 18.62 16.57 13.62
C LYS A 317 17.52 17.35 14.33
N GLU A 318 16.26 17.17 13.91
CA GLU A 318 15.14 17.92 14.49
C GLU A 318 14.77 17.43 15.90
N VAL A 319 14.86 16.12 16.16
CA VAL A 319 14.67 15.54 17.50
C VAL A 319 15.74 16.08 18.46
N ASP A 320 17.00 16.17 18.03
CA ASP A 320 18.08 16.75 18.82
C ASP A 320 17.90 18.25 19.04
N ARG A 321 17.49 19.00 17.99
CA ARG A 321 17.26 20.45 18.06
C ARG A 321 16.20 20.82 19.09
N LEU A 322 15.12 20.03 19.20
CA LEU A 322 14.05 20.23 20.17
C LEU A 322 14.38 19.64 21.56
N HIS A 323 15.63 19.21 21.78
CA HIS A 323 16.14 18.64 23.04
C HIS A 323 15.42 17.38 23.54
N PHE A 324 14.72 16.67 22.65
CA PHE A 324 14.00 15.45 23.01
C PHE A 324 14.93 14.30 23.35
N SER A 325 16.13 14.23 22.75
CA SER A 325 17.09 13.15 22.98
C SER A 325 17.44 12.95 24.46
N LYS A 326 17.26 13.96 25.31
CA LYS A 326 17.49 13.90 26.76
C LYS A 326 16.24 13.63 27.60
N LYS A 327 15.03 13.91 27.09
CA LYS A 327 13.79 13.96 27.90
C LYS A 327 12.73 12.94 27.52
N HIS A 328 12.68 12.48 26.27
CA HIS A 328 11.58 11.65 25.78
C HIS A 328 11.58 10.18 26.26
N ARG A 329 12.50 9.77 27.14
CA ARG A 329 12.61 8.42 27.73
C ARG A 329 12.54 7.25 26.72
N GLY A 330 12.96 7.47 25.47
CA GLY A 330 12.87 6.48 24.41
C GLY A 330 11.46 6.30 23.84
N ASN A 331 10.60 7.31 23.91
CA ASN A 331 9.25 7.32 23.34
C ASN A 331 9.16 7.94 21.94
N VAL A 332 10.25 8.47 21.39
CA VAL A 332 10.33 8.86 19.98
C VAL A 332 11.24 7.89 19.26
N HIS A 333 10.72 7.21 18.24
CA HIS A 333 11.48 6.24 17.43
C HIS A 333 11.53 6.72 15.99
N ILE A 334 12.73 6.76 15.41
CA ILE A 334 12.89 7.00 13.97
C ILE A 334 13.02 5.64 13.29
N VAL A 335 12.03 5.28 12.47
CA VAL A 335 11.96 3.97 11.82
C VAL A 335 12.62 4.06 10.45
N TYR A 336 13.81 3.47 10.36
CA TYR A 336 14.63 3.45 9.16
C TYR A 336 15.34 2.11 8.96
N ASP A 337 15.50 1.75 7.69
CA ASP A 337 16.47 0.75 7.25
C ASP A 337 16.90 1.04 5.80
N GLU A 338 18.19 0.93 5.50
CA GLU A 338 18.69 1.09 4.14
C GLU A 338 18.07 0.05 3.18
N LYS A 339 17.91 -1.19 3.65
CA LYS A 339 17.26 -2.25 2.90
C LYS A 339 15.74 -2.14 3.07
N LYS A 340 15.03 -1.88 1.97
CA LYS A 340 13.55 -1.76 1.96
C LYS A 340 12.83 -2.94 2.60
N VAL A 341 13.37 -4.15 2.41
CA VAL A 341 12.86 -5.40 2.97
C VAL A 341 12.88 -5.38 4.49
N ASP A 342 14.00 -4.97 5.07
CA ASP A 342 14.18 -4.90 6.51
C ASP A 342 13.37 -3.73 7.10
N TYR A 343 13.25 -2.64 6.35
CA TYR A 343 12.28 -1.60 6.65
C TYR A 343 10.84 -2.16 6.68
N PHE A 344 10.40 -2.94 5.70
CA PHE A 344 9.06 -3.54 5.71
C PHE A 344 8.86 -4.47 6.90
N LYS A 345 9.85 -5.31 7.24
CA LYS A 345 9.82 -6.13 8.47
C LYS A 345 9.61 -5.27 9.72
N LYS A 346 10.41 -4.19 9.86
CA LYS A 346 10.31 -3.24 10.98
C LYS A 346 8.94 -2.54 11.01
N PHE A 347 8.46 -2.07 9.86
CA PHE A 347 7.18 -1.38 9.73
C PHE A 347 5.99 -2.29 10.09
N ASN A 348 5.98 -3.53 9.60
CA ASN A 348 4.94 -4.50 9.93
C ASN A 348 4.93 -4.83 11.42
N LYS A 349 6.11 -4.93 12.04
CA LYS A 349 6.23 -5.15 13.48
C LYS A 349 5.65 -4.00 14.31
N ILE A 350 5.99 -2.75 13.99
CA ILE A 350 5.46 -1.60 14.76
C ILE A 350 3.95 -1.44 14.60
N LEU A 351 3.38 -1.81 13.44
CA LEU A 351 1.93 -1.70 13.19
C LEU A 351 1.07 -2.54 14.16
N LEU A 352 1.63 -3.58 14.77
CA LEU A 352 0.95 -4.36 15.81
C LEU A 352 0.65 -3.51 17.06
N ASP A 353 1.51 -2.53 17.33
CA ASP A 353 1.44 -1.62 18.47
C ASP A 353 1.07 -0.18 18.09
N THR A 354 0.93 0.13 16.79
CA THR A 354 0.42 1.41 16.31
C THR A 354 -1.07 1.52 16.63
N ASP A 355 -1.47 2.60 17.30
CA ASP A 355 -2.89 2.91 17.54
C ASP A 355 -3.47 3.83 16.47
N ILE A 356 -2.67 4.77 15.97
CA ILE A 356 -3.03 5.65 14.84
C ILE A 356 -1.93 5.61 13.79
N LEU A 357 -2.33 5.37 12.54
CA LEU A 357 -1.46 5.59 11.39
C LEU A 357 -1.74 6.98 10.81
N TRP A 358 -0.74 7.85 10.78
CA TRP A 358 -0.87 9.18 10.21
C TRP A 358 0.01 9.27 8.98
N THR A 359 -0.60 9.49 7.81
CA THR A 359 0.14 9.55 6.55
C THR A 359 -0.70 10.25 5.48
N LYS A 360 -0.08 10.63 4.36
CA LYS A 360 -0.84 11.00 3.17
C LYS A 360 -1.59 9.78 2.63
N PRO A 361 -2.76 9.92 1.99
CA PRO A 361 -3.55 8.79 1.53
C PRO A 361 -2.92 8.12 0.29
N SER A 362 -1.85 7.35 0.50
CA SER A 362 -1.19 6.51 -0.52
C SER A 362 -1.64 5.06 -0.39
N GLU A 363 -0.82 4.10 -0.80
CA GLU A 363 -1.08 2.66 -0.61
C GLU A 363 -1.33 2.29 0.87
N LEU A 364 -0.81 3.08 1.81
CA LEU A 364 -1.04 2.86 3.25
C LEU A 364 -2.50 3.05 3.65
N SER A 365 -3.33 3.65 2.80
CA SER A 365 -4.78 3.73 3.00
C SER A 365 -5.40 2.35 3.23
N PHE A 366 -4.95 1.32 2.51
CA PHE A 366 -5.46 -0.04 2.67
C PHE A 366 -5.17 -0.66 4.04
N TYR A 367 -4.20 -0.12 4.80
CA TYR A 367 -3.87 -0.62 6.13
C TYR A 367 -4.96 -0.32 7.16
N ALA A 368 -5.97 0.49 6.81
CA ALA A 368 -7.22 0.59 7.55
C ALA A 368 -7.86 -0.79 7.82
N GLY A 369 -7.68 -1.77 6.90
CA GLY A 369 -8.13 -3.16 7.09
C GLY A 369 -7.47 -3.91 8.25
N LEU A 370 -6.39 -3.37 8.83
CA LEU A 370 -5.79 -3.85 10.08
C LEU A 370 -6.46 -3.24 11.33
N GLY A 371 -7.62 -2.59 11.15
CA GLY A 371 -8.33 -1.87 12.21
C GLY A 371 -7.49 -0.74 12.79
N VAL A 372 -6.66 -0.10 11.96
CA VAL A 372 -5.85 1.07 12.34
C VAL A 372 -6.52 2.29 11.72
N PRO A 373 -7.05 3.24 12.52
CA PRO A 373 -7.61 4.47 11.98
C PRO A 373 -6.50 5.29 11.31
N VAL A 374 -6.84 5.91 10.18
CA VAL A 374 -5.89 6.69 9.37
C VAL A 374 -6.19 8.18 9.51
N ILE A 375 -5.25 8.93 10.10
CA ILE A 375 -5.27 10.39 10.00
C ILE A 375 -4.58 10.78 8.69
N MET A 376 -5.32 11.43 7.81
CA MET A 376 -4.91 11.74 6.44
C MET A 376 -4.23 13.10 6.39
N ALA A 377 -2.93 13.10 6.09
CA ALA A 377 -2.21 14.30 5.70
C ALA A 377 -2.67 14.78 4.32
N PRO A 378 -2.48 16.09 3.98
CA PRO A 378 -2.92 16.63 2.71
C PRO A 378 -2.42 15.82 1.51
N THR A 379 -3.25 15.70 0.49
CA THR A 379 -2.88 15.01 -0.74
C THR A 379 -1.81 15.76 -1.49
N ILE A 380 -0.97 15.00 -2.20
CA ILE A 380 0.10 15.52 -3.03
C ILE A 380 -0.24 15.31 -4.50
N GLY A 381 -0.88 14.19 -4.88
CA GLY A 381 -1.18 13.84 -6.27
C GLY A 381 -2.59 13.31 -6.47
N SER A 382 -3.05 13.27 -7.73
CA SER A 382 -4.42 12.90 -8.10
C SER A 382 -4.84 11.49 -7.66
N GLN A 383 -3.91 10.52 -7.63
CA GLN A 383 -4.20 9.18 -7.11
C GLN A 383 -4.58 9.20 -5.62
N GLU A 384 -3.98 10.12 -4.85
CA GLU A 384 -4.22 10.23 -3.41
C GLU A 384 -5.62 10.79 -3.11
N GLU A 385 -6.24 11.52 -4.05
CA GLU A 385 -7.63 11.96 -3.95
C GLU A 385 -8.60 10.76 -3.93
N PHE A 386 -8.35 9.75 -4.77
CA PHE A 386 -9.17 8.54 -4.82
C PHE A 386 -8.97 7.67 -3.58
N ASN A 387 -7.74 7.58 -3.09
CA ASN A 387 -7.43 6.89 -1.85
C ASN A 387 -8.09 7.59 -0.64
N ARG A 388 -8.09 8.93 -0.60
CA ARG A 388 -8.81 9.74 0.39
C ARG A 388 -10.31 9.47 0.34
N ALA A 389 -10.91 9.51 -0.85
CA ALA A 389 -12.33 9.24 -1.03
C ALA A 389 -12.71 7.82 -0.58
N TRP A 390 -11.86 6.82 -0.87
CA TRP A 390 -12.07 5.45 -0.41
C TRP A 390 -11.99 5.32 1.11
N LEU A 391 -11.00 5.97 1.75
CA LEU A 391 -10.88 5.99 3.21
C LEU A 391 -12.09 6.60 3.91
N HIS A 392 -12.66 7.68 3.33
CA HIS A 392 -13.92 8.25 3.81
C HIS A 392 -15.11 7.31 3.61
N ALA A 393 -15.20 6.65 2.46
CA ALA A 393 -16.28 5.71 2.17
C ALA A 393 -16.27 4.50 3.12
N VAL A 394 -15.08 4.03 3.51
CA VAL A 394 -14.88 2.98 4.53
C VAL A 394 -15.11 3.50 5.95
N GLY A 395 -15.11 4.82 6.18
CA GLY A 395 -15.27 5.39 7.52
C GLY A 395 -14.03 5.26 8.42
N ALA A 396 -12.89 4.84 7.87
CA ALA A 396 -11.65 4.61 8.62
C ALA A 396 -10.62 5.75 8.50
N GLY A 397 -10.83 6.69 7.57
CA GLY A 397 -9.97 7.85 7.40
C GLY A 397 -10.59 9.14 7.88
N ILE A 398 -9.79 9.94 8.59
CA ILE A 398 -10.15 11.26 9.11
C ILE A 398 -9.14 12.26 8.57
N GLU A 399 -9.59 13.43 8.10
CA GLU A 399 -8.66 14.48 7.66
C GLU A 399 -7.90 15.04 8.87
N GLN A 400 -6.61 15.31 8.71
CA GLN A 400 -5.88 15.97 9.80
C GLN A 400 -6.39 17.40 10.02
N GLU A 401 -6.45 17.80 11.28
CA GLU A 401 -6.50 19.22 11.64
C GLU A 401 -5.09 19.83 11.57
N ASP A 402 -4.96 21.11 11.93
CA ASP A 402 -3.66 21.76 12.03
C ASP A 402 -2.74 20.99 13.02
N PRO A 403 -1.62 20.41 12.56
CA PRO A 403 -0.77 19.57 13.39
C PRO A 403 -0.13 20.32 14.57
N ARG A 404 -0.08 21.65 14.54
CA ARG A 404 0.45 22.46 15.66
C ARG A 404 -0.42 22.35 16.91
N TYR A 405 -1.71 22.09 16.74
CA TYR A 405 -2.69 21.95 17.83
C TYR A 405 -3.07 20.49 18.11
N THR A 406 -2.23 19.53 17.70
CA THR A 406 -2.48 18.09 17.92
C THR A 406 -2.77 17.75 19.38
N HIS A 407 -2.11 18.41 20.33
CA HIS A 407 -2.35 18.22 21.76
C HIS A 407 -3.76 18.63 22.24
N GLU A 408 -4.55 19.32 21.43
CA GLU A 408 -5.93 19.69 21.73
C GLU A 408 -6.87 18.72 21.03
N TRP A 409 -6.97 18.82 19.70
CA TRP A 409 -8.01 18.13 18.93
C TRP A 409 -7.89 16.61 19.00
N LEU A 410 -6.69 16.05 19.15
CA LEU A 410 -6.52 14.59 19.21
C LEU A 410 -7.22 14.01 20.44
N PHE A 411 -7.13 14.70 21.58
CA PHE A 411 -7.71 14.23 22.83
C PHE A 411 -9.22 14.40 22.86
N ASP A 412 -9.78 15.37 22.14
CA ASP A 412 -11.23 15.47 21.91
C ASP A 412 -11.74 14.27 21.10
N TRP A 413 -11.01 13.88 20.05
CA TRP A 413 -11.37 12.73 19.22
C TRP A 413 -11.25 11.41 19.97
N LEU A 414 -10.24 11.25 20.83
CA LEU A 414 -10.11 10.10 21.73
C LEU A 414 -11.26 10.07 22.74
N SER A 415 -11.53 11.18 23.43
CA SER A 415 -12.55 11.26 24.49
C SER A 415 -13.97 11.01 23.98
N SER A 416 -14.24 11.30 22.70
CA SER A 416 -15.52 11.00 22.05
C SER A 416 -15.67 9.54 21.63
N GLY A 417 -14.58 8.78 21.51
CA GLY A 417 -14.54 7.42 20.95
C GLY A 417 -14.59 7.38 19.43
N TRP A 418 -14.43 8.52 18.75
CA TRP A 418 -14.54 8.62 17.28
C TRP A 418 -13.43 7.83 16.57
N LEU A 419 -12.20 7.87 17.07
CA LEU A 419 -11.09 7.10 16.50
C LEU A 419 -11.27 5.59 16.69
N ALA A 420 -11.90 5.15 17.79
CA ALA A 420 -12.24 3.74 17.99
C ALA A 420 -13.32 3.29 17.01
N GLN A 421 -14.28 4.16 16.70
CA GLN A 421 -15.21 3.90 15.60
C GLN A 421 -14.46 3.70 14.29
N ALA A 422 -13.62 4.66 13.88
CA ALA A 422 -12.85 4.55 12.63
C ALA A 422 -11.99 3.28 12.54
N ALA A 423 -11.37 2.87 13.66
CA ALA A 423 -10.65 1.62 13.76
C ALA A 423 -11.54 0.40 13.50
N MET A 424 -12.75 0.39 14.05
CA MET A 424 -13.71 -0.70 13.86
C MET A 424 -14.31 -0.70 12.46
N GLU A 425 -14.65 0.45 11.88
CA GLU A 425 -15.16 0.51 10.49
C GLU A 425 -14.10 -0.04 9.53
N GLY A 426 -12.82 0.35 9.68
CA GLY A 426 -11.73 -0.23 8.92
C GLY A 426 -11.61 -1.76 9.09
N PHE A 427 -11.77 -2.26 10.32
CA PHE A 427 -11.77 -3.70 10.58
C PHE A 427 -13.02 -4.42 10.05
N LEU A 428 -14.15 -3.77 9.85
CA LEU A 428 -15.37 -4.44 9.37
C LEU A 428 -15.47 -4.37 7.85
N ASP A 429 -15.13 -3.23 7.26
CA ASP A 429 -15.49 -2.88 5.89
C ASP A 429 -14.32 -2.91 4.91
N ALA A 430 -13.08 -2.71 5.37
CA ALA A 430 -11.93 -2.79 4.47
C ALA A 430 -11.46 -4.23 4.24
N PRO A 431 -11.17 -4.62 2.97
CA PRO A 431 -10.56 -5.90 2.66
C PRO A 431 -9.23 -6.11 3.37
N ARG A 432 -9.02 -7.29 3.97
CA ARG A 432 -7.79 -7.60 4.70
C ARG A 432 -7.04 -8.85 4.23
N ASN A 433 -7.71 -9.74 3.51
CA ASN A 433 -7.19 -11.07 3.17
C ASN A 433 -6.55 -11.15 1.77
N GLY A 434 -6.19 -10.01 1.15
CA GLY A 434 -5.73 -9.96 -0.24
C GLY A 434 -4.57 -10.90 -0.58
N ALA A 435 -3.60 -11.05 0.33
CA ALA A 435 -2.48 -11.97 0.12
C ALA A 435 -2.96 -13.44 0.02
N TYR A 436 -3.92 -13.85 0.84
CA TYR A 436 -4.47 -15.20 0.84
C TYR A 436 -5.34 -15.47 -0.41
N HIS A 437 -6.16 -14.49 -0.82
CA HIS A 437 -6.97 -14.60 -2.04
C HIS A 437 -6.08 -14.73 -3.28
N ILE A 438 -5.02 -13.94 -3.37
CA ILE A 438 -4.03 -14.00 -4.45
C ILE A 438 -3.40 -15.40 -4.53
N GLU A 439 -3.00 -15.98 -3.39
CA GLU A 439 -2.46 -17.34 -3.35
C GLU A 439 -3.45 -18.41 -3.81
N ASP A 440 -4.69 -18.35 -3.34
CA ASP A 440 -5.73 -19.29 -3.73
C ASP A 440 -6.00 -19.26 -5.25
N ILE A 441 -6.01 -18.07 -5.84
CA ILE A 441 -6.23 -17.89 -7.28
C ILE A 441 -5.00 -18.33 -8.07
N ALA A 442 -3.84 -17.73 -7.81
CA ALA A 442 -2.66 -17.89 -8.65
C ALA A 442 -2.01 -19.28 -8.52
N LEU A 443 -2.04 -19.88 -7.32
CA LEU A 443 -1.36 -21.15 -7.07
C LEU A 443 -2.30 -22.36 -7.11
N ARG A 444 -3.58 -22.19 -6.77
CA ARG A 444 -4.52 -23.32 -6.58
C ARG A 444 -5.63 -23.34 -7.61
N GLY A 445 -5.75 -22.30 -8.45
CA GLY A 445 -6.85 -22.14 -9.41
C GLY A 445 -8.21 -22.06 -8.74
N ARG A 446 -8.27 -21.66 -7.47
CA ARG A 446 -9.52 -21.50 -6.71
C ARG A 446 -10.00 -20.08 -6.82
N ARG A 447 -11.27 -19.89 -7.17
CA ARG A 447 -11.87 -18.56 -7.11
C ARG A 447 -11.96 -18.13 -5.64
N SER A 448 -11.36 -16.99 -5.30
CA SER A 448 -11.26 -16.46 -3.94
C SER A 448 -11.34 -14.94 -4.02
N GLU A 449 -12.38 -14.35 -3.45
CA GLU A 449 -12.66 -12.91 -3.55
C GLU A 449 -13.00 -12.34 -2.16
N ILE A 450 -12.97 -11.02 -2.03
CA ILE A 450 -13.35 -10.32 -0.81
C ILE A 450 -14.77 -10.72 -0.35
N GLU A 451 -14.98 -10.72 0.96
CA GLU A 451 -16.30 -10.98 1.56
C GLU A 451 -17.33 -9.94 1.10
N ALA A 452 -18.59 -10.36 0.99
CA ALA A 452 -19.69 -9.50 0.53
C ALA A 452 -19.97 -8.31 1.47
N SER A 453 -19.44 -8.31 2.69
CA SER A 453 -19.48 -7.16 3.61
C SER A 453 -18.55 -6.02 3.18
N HIS A 454 -17.48 -6.32 2.44
CA HIS A 454 -16.50 -5.32 1.98
C HIS A 454 -16.97 -4.69 0.65
N LEU A 455 -18.00 -3.84 0.68
CA LEU A 455 -18.70 -3.35 -0.52
C LEU A 455 -18.09 -2.11 -1.22
N PHE A 456 -16.95 -1.59 -0.77
CA PHE A 456 -16.41 -0.30 -1.25
C PHE A 456 -15.04 -0.38 -1.93
#